data_AF-A0A957J2W3-F1
#
_entry.id   AF-A0A957J2W3-F1
#
_cell.length_a   1.000
_cell.length_b   1.000
_cell.length_c   1.000
_cell.angle_alpha   90.00
_cell.angle_beta   90.00
_cell.angle_gamma   90.00
#
_symmetry.space_group_name_H-M   'P 1'
#
loop_
_entity.id
_entity.type
_entity.pdbx_description
1 polymer ?
#
loop_
_entity_poly.entity_id
_entity_poly.type
_entity_poly.pdbx_seq_one_letter_code
_entity_poly.pdbx_strand_id
1 'polypeptide(L)' 'MTYFSKPKFVQLAANVATALFAVFLVVQILAAAGVFPVSMLWGGRQTELTVTLRLTSVVAAVILGVFIYIM' A
#
# COMPACT_ATOMS: atom_id res chain seq x y z
N MET A 1 22.28 25.10 4.01
CA MET A 1 21.37 24.48 3.01
C MET A 1 21.10 23.05 3.42
N THR A 2 19.89 22.78 3.91
CA THR A 2 19.44 21.47 4.40
C THR A 2 19.49 20.44 3.28
N TYR A 3 20.11 19.28 3.51
CA TYR A 3 20.26 18.22 2.50
C TYR A 3 18.91 17.76 1.89
N PHE A 4 17.81 17.95 2.62
CA PHE A 4 16.44 17.62 2.23
C PHE A 4 15.89 18.41 1.02
N SER A 5 16.48 19.55 0.67
CA SER A 5 16.01 20.38 -0.45
C SER A 5 16.76 20.11 -1.76
N LYS A 6 17.72 19.18 -1.77
CA LYS A 6 18.47 18.85 -2.99
C LYS A 6 17.56 18.13 -3.98
N PRO A 7 17.46 18.55 -5.24
CA PRO A 7 16.52 17.99 -6.22
C PRO A 7 16.70 16.49 -6.43
N LYS A 8 17.96 16.00 -6.44
CA LYS A 8 18.25 14.57 -6.54
C LYS A 8 17.75 13.76 -5.33
N PHE A 9 17.83 14.34 -4.12
CA PHE A 9 17.36 13.68 -2.91
C PHE A 9 15.83 13.60 -2.90
N VAL A 10 15.15 14.70 -3.26
CA VAL A 10 13.69 14.74 -3.39
C VAL A 10 13.20 13.73 -4.43
N GLN A 11 13.85 13.65 -5.59
CA GLN A 11 13.48 12.71 -6.64
C GLN A 11 13.71 11.25 -6.24
N LEU A 12 14.81 10.95 -5.53
CA LEU A 12 15.06 9.62 -4.99
C LEU A 12 14.00 9.24 -3.94
N ALA A 13 13.69 10.15 -3.02
CA ALA A 13 12.67 9.92 -1.99
C ALA A 13 11.28 9.69 -2.61
N ALA A 14 10.91 10.46 -3.64
CA ALA A 14 9.67 10.26 -4.39
C ALA A 14 9.64 8.89 -5.07
N ASN A 15 10.69 8.49 -5.78
CA ASN A 15 10.76 7.18 -6.43
C ASN A 15 10.66 6.03 -5.42
N VAL A 16 11.33 6.15 -4.27
CA VAL A 16 11.26 5.14 -3.19
C VAL A 16 9.85 5.07 -2.62
N ALA A 17 9.22 6.22 -2.37
CA ALA A 17 7.83 6.26 -1.91
C ALA A 17 6.90 5.59 -2.93
N THR A 18 6.96 5.98 -4.20
CA THR A 18 6.16 5.39 -5.28
C THR A 18 6.32 3.87 -5.37
N ALA A 19 7.56 3.37 -5.26
CA ALA A 19 7.82 1.93 -5.26
C ALA A 19 7.17 1.23 -4.05
N LEU A 20 7.28 1.82 -2.85
CA LEU A 20 6.65 1.27 -1.65
C LEU A 20 5.11 1.28 -1.76
N PHE A 21 4.52 2.36 -2.25
CA PHE A 21 3.08 2.44 -2.52
C PHE A 21 2.64 1.35 -3.51
N ALA A 22 3.41 1.12 -4.58
CA ALA A 22 3.10 0.08 -5.57
C ALA A 22 3.14 -1.33 -4.96
N VAL A 23 4.12 -1.62 -4.10
CA VAL A 23 4.19 -2.88 -3.37
C VAL A 23 2.95 -3.06 -2.48
N PHE A 24 2.59 -2.04 -1.70
CA PHE A 24 1.41 -2.11 -0.85
C PHE A 24 0.11 -2.23 -1.63
N LEU A 25 0.01 -1.61 -2.80
CA LEU A 25 -1.14 -1.75 -3.69
C LEU A 25 -1.32 -3.22 -4.11
N VAL A 26 -0.25 -3.88 -4.54
CA VAL A 26 -0.30 -5.32 -4.89
C VAL A 26 -0.71 -6.16 -3.69
N VAL A 27 -0.15 -5.88 -2.50
CA VAL A 27 -0.51 -6.57 -1.27
C VAL A 27 -2.01 -6.42 -0.95
N GLN A 28 -2.57 -5.23 -1.12
CA GLN A 28 -4.01 -4.99 -0.88
C GLN A 28 -4.90 -5.73 -1.89
N ILE A 29 -4.48 -5.82 -3.16
CA ILE A 29 -5.21 -6.61 -4.16
C ILE A 29 -5.18 -8.10 -3.78
N LEU A 30 -4.02 -8.62 -3.40
CA LEU A 30 -3.87 -10.02 -2.97
C LEU A 30 -4.65 -10.31 -1.68
N ALA A 31 -4.69 -9.35 -0.76
CA ALA A 31 -5.52 -9.41 0.43
C ALA A 31 -7.00 -9.48 0.05
N ALA A 32 -7.50 -8.58 -0.80
CA ALA A 32 -8.89 -8.58 -1.26
C ALA A 32 -9.29 -9.87 -2.00
N ALA A 33 -8.36 -10.46 -2.76
CA ALA A 33 -8.53 -11.75 -3.43
C ALA A 33 -8.58 -12.94 -2.45
N GLY A 34 -8.20 -12.74 -1.19
CA GLY A 34 -8.17 -13.78 -0.17
C GLY A 34 -6.95 -14.70 -0.27
N VAL A 35 -5.88 -14.27 -0.95
CA VAL A 35 -4.65 -15.05 -1.11
C VAL A 35 -3.91 -15.19 0.23
N PHE A 36 -4.00 -14.16 1.08
CA PHE A 36 -3.36 -14.15 2.40
C PHE A 36 -4.40 -14.05 3.52
N PRO A 37 -4.22 -14.79 4.64
CA PRO A 37 -5.05 -14.60 5.82
C PRO A 37 -4.75 -13.24 6.47
N VAL A 38 -5.81 -12.57 6.95
CA VAL A 38 -5.72 -11.24 7.59
C VAL A 38 -4.80 -11.27 8.81
N SER A 39 -4.78 -12.38 9.53
CA SER A 39 -3.88 -12.61 10.65
C SER A 39 -2.40 -12.48 10.29
N MET A 40 -2.01 -12.78 9.05
CA MET A 40 -0.63 -12.65 8.57
C MET A 40 -0.28 -11.21 8.16
N LEU A 41 -1.25 -10.46 7.60
CA LEU A 41 -1.02 -9.11 7.10
C LEU A 41 -1.13 -8.03 8.19
N TRP A 42 -2.08 -8.17 9.10
CA TRP A 42 -2.44 -7.13 10.08
C TRP A 42 -2.35 -7.60 11.53
N GLY A 43 -2.10 -8.89 11.76
CA GLY A 43 -2.18 -9.51 13.08
C GLY A 43 -3.64 -9.65 13.53
N GLY A 44 -4.01 -10.82 14.02
CA GLY A 44 -5.39 -11.06 14.47
C GLY A 44 -5.72 -12.54 14.63
N ARG A 45 -6.88 -12.82 15.23
CA ARG A 45 -7.37 -14.20 15.42
C ARG A 45 -8.29 -14.69 14.31
N GLN A 46 -8.67 -13.82 13.38
CA GLN A 46 -9.51 -14.18 12.24
C GLN A 46 -8.64 -14.57 11.05
N THR A 47 -8.76 -15.83 10.64
CA THR A 47 -8.14 -16.40 9.45
C THR A 47 -8.95 -16.10 8.19
N GLU A 48 -10.26 -15.92 8.32
CA GLU A 48 -11.16 -15.66 7.19
C GLU A 48 -11.30 -14.17 6.90
N LEU A 49 -11.15 -13.81 5.62
CA LEU A 49 -11.46 -12.47 5.14
C LEU A 49 -12.97 -12.27 5.11
N THR A 50 -13.49 -11.53 6.10
CA THR A 50 -14.87 -11.05 6.06
C THR A 50 -15.10 -10.18 4.82
N VAL A 51 -16.35 -10.14 4.32
CA VAL A 51 -16.70 -9.34 3.14
C VAL A 51 -16.31 -7.87 3.34
N THR A 52 -16.48 -7.34 4.56
CA THR A 52 -16.04 -6.00 4.94
C THR A 52 -14.54 -5.81 4.76
N LEU A 53 -13.72 -6.75 5.21
CA LEU A 53 -12.26 -6.67 5.08
C LEU A 53 -11.80 -6.70 3.62
N ARG A 54 -12.46 -7.51 2.78
CA ARG A 54 -12.21 -7.52 1.33
C ARG A 54 -12.49 -6.16 0.71
N LEU A 55 -13.64 -5.58 1.04
CA LEU A 55 -14.03 -4.27 0.52
C LEU A 55 -13.06 -3.18 0.96
N THR A 56 -12.65 -3.18 2.23
CA THR A 56 -11.68 -2.20 2.74
C THR A 56 -10.31 -2.33 2.06
N SER A 57 -9.86 -3.55 1.74
CA SER A 57 -8.62 -3.76 0.98
C SER A 57 -8.73 -3.23 -0.46
N VAL A 58 -9.89 -3.40 -1.11
CA VAL A 58 -10.12 -2.80 -2.45
C VAL A 58 -10.07 -1.27 -2.37
N VAL A 59 -10.76 -0.67 -1.39
CA VAL A 59 -10.74 0.78 -1.19
C VAL A 59 -9.31 1.27 -0.91
N ALA A 60 -8.56 0.57 -0.08
CA ALA A 60 -7.15 0.88 0.18
C ALA A 60 -6.31 0.81 -1.09
N ALA A 61 -6.49 -0.21 -1.95
CA ALA A 61 -5.78 -0.31 -3.22
C ALA A 61 -6.07 0.89 -4.15
N VAL A 62 -7.33 1.34 -4.21
CA VAL A 62 -7.71 2.54 -4.99
C VAL A 62 -7.03 3.78 -4.44
N ILE A 63 -7.06 3.99 -3.12
CA ILE A 63 -6.41 5.14 -2.48
C ILE A 63 -4.91 5.16 -2.76
N LEU A 64 -4.22 4.02 -2.61
CA LEU A 64 -2.79 3.89 -2.90
C LEU A 64 -2.49 4.18 -4.37
N GLY A 65 -3.34 3.71 -5.30
CA GLY A 65 -3.20 4.01 -6.73
C GLY A 65 -3.34 5.50 -7.04
N VAL A 66 -4.27 6.20 -6.37
CA VAL A 66 -4.41 7.66 -6.49
C VAL A 66 -3.17 8.38 -5.97
N PHE A 67 -2.60 7.97 -4.84
CA PHE A 67 -1.36 8.57 -4.32
C PHE A 67 -0.18 8.39 -5.29
N ILE A 68 -0.04 7.21 -5.89
CA ILE A 68 0.97 6.95 -6.92
C ILE A 68 0.78 7.87 -8.14
N TYR A 69 -0.47 8.09 -8.55
CA TYR A 69 -0.78 8.95 -9.71
C TYR A 69 -0.46 10.44 -9.48
N ILE A 70 -0.57 10.91 -8.23
CA ILE A 70 -0.35 12.32 -7.88
C ILE A 70 1.14 12.65 -7.67
N MET A 71 1.97 11.67 -7.30
CA MET A 71 3.43 11.83 -7.14
C MET A 71 4.16 11.99 -8.46
#